data_AF-A0A388M0Z7-F1
#
_entry.id   AF-A0A388M0Z7-F1
#
_cell.length_a   1.000
_cell.length_b   1.000
_cell.length_c   1.000
_cell.angle_alpha   90.00
_cell.angle_beta   90.00
_cell.angle_gamma   90.00
#
_symmetry.space_group_name_H-M   'P 1'
#
loop_
_entity.id
_entity.type
_entity.pdbx_description
1 polymer ?
#
loop_
_entity_poly.entity_id
_entity_poly.type
_entity_poly.pdbx_seq_one_letter_code
_entity_poly.pdbx_strand_id
1 'polypeptide(L)'
;MAPNVPAGAGVKLSEAIGRCRGDSRSLDLSESGNKSNGLKVSAKFHKGLLVQTAYDLKPKPPLSATVNSFGRYATDHMLQIKWKRGEGWGTPSIKPVQAFELHPFAQVFHYALTCFEGMKVYKDAQGHGRLFRPMMNMNRLMVSASRLDLPDFDKEALLSYIKHLVKMDEEWIPGHEGYSLYVRPTIMATAALLGLAPPEECLLFVVMTPCGSFPNTAAEGFRELAPIKVLVSMEHVRAWPGGVGYAKVGGNYAPAIVPQIEARKFGCSQVLYVRRDECEGDDGIVGEFGAMNFFAFMQSKDGSLELVTPVLDGTILPGITRDSVLSLCREWGEFRVSERTLRFQEVSRNLLSPFLFF
;
A
#
# COMPACT_ATOMS: atom_id res chain seq x y z
N MET A 1 46.14 -9.91 -3.97
CA MET A 1 45.31 -11.14 -4.05
C MET A 1 44.25 -11.04 -2.97
N ALA A 2 43.02 -10.67 -3.34
CA ALA A 2 41.87 -10.63 -2.43
C ALA A 2 41.03 -11.90 -2.68
N PRO A 3 40.54 -12.60 -1.66
CA PRO A 3 39.79 -13.84 -1.86
C PRO A 3 38.35 -13.57 -2.32
N ASN A 4 37.92 -14.40 -3.27
CA ASN A 4 36.57 -14.48 -3.84
C ASN A 4 35.50 -14.72 -2.76
N VAL A 5 34.42 -13.93 -2.79
CA VAL A 5 33.17 -14.22 -2.10
C VAL A 5 32.17 -14.78 -3.14
N PRO A 6 31.59 -15.97 -2.94
CA PRO A 6 30.67 -16.55 -3.91
C PRO A 6 29.29 -15.86 -3.84
N ALA A 7 28.76 -15.52 -5.01
CA ALA A 7 27.40 -15.06 -5.20
C ALA A 7 26.43 -16.23 -5.03
N GLY A 8 25.45 -16.12 -4.12
CA GLY A 8 24.37 -17.10 -4.03
C GLY A 8 23.56 -17.05 -2.76
N ALA A 9 22.52 -16.20 -2.72
CA ALA A 9 21.26 -16.42 -2.00
C ALA A 9 20.28 -15.28 -2.32
N GLY A 10 19.90 -15.14 -3.59
CA GLY A 10 18.78 -14.29 -3.97
C GLY A 10 17.47 -15.02 -3.67
N VAL A 11 16.82 -14.69 -2.56
CA VAL A 11 15.43 -15.10 -2.31
C VAL A 11 14.57 -14.44 -3.39
N LYS A 12 13.95 -15.24 -4.26
CA LYS A 12 13.02 -14.74 -5.27
C LYS A 12 11.80 -14.12 -4.59
N LEU A 13 11.73 -12.79 -4.58
CA LEU A 13 10.62 -12.01 -4.04
C LEU A 13 9.25 -12.39 -4.66
N SER A 14 9.25 -13.06 -5.83
CA SER A 14 8.05 -13.54 -6.51
C SER A 14 7.28 -14.65 -5.77
N GLU A 15 7.91 -15.34 -4.80
CA GLU A 15 7.27 -16.44 -4.06
C GLU A 15 6.61 -15.98 -2.74
N ALA A 16 6.98 -14.81 -2.21
CA ALA A 16 6.40 -14.26 -0.98
C ALA A 16 5.00 -13.62 -1.17
N ILE A 17 4.59 -13.38 -2.41
CA ILE A 17 3.27 -12.87 -2.77
C ILE A 17 2.53 -13.98 -3.50
N GLY A 18 1.90 -14.86 -2.71
CA GLY A 18 1.27 -16.08 -3.21
C GLY A 18 0.31 -15.85 -4.37
N ARG A 19 0.57 -16.54 -5.49
CA ARG A 19 -0.42 -16.80 -6.54
C ARG A 19 -1.42 -17.82 -5.99
N CYS A 20 -2.60 -17.38 -5.58
CA CYS A 20 -3.72 -18.30 -5.39
C CYS A 20 -4.16 -18.84 -6.76
N ARG A 21 -3.62 -19.98 -7.16
CA ARG A 21 -4.30 -20.92 -8.08
C ARG A 21 -4.57 -22.17 -7.27
N GLY A 22 -5.84 -22.56 -7.20
CA GLY A 22 -6.22 -23.84 -6.62
C GLY A 22 -5.64 -24.97 -7.45
N ASP A 23 -4.76 -25.75 -6.86
CA ASP A 23 -4.72 -27.19 -7.12
C ASP A 23 -4.09 -27.90 -5.93
N SER A 24 -4.78 -28.93 -5.46
CA SER A 24 -4.40 -29.75 -4.32
C SER A 24 -3.25 -30.68 -4.70
N ARG A 25 -2.05 -30.48 -4.13
CA ARG A 25 -1.03 -31.52 -3.91
C ARG A 25 -0.02 -31.03 -2.87
N SER A 26 0.07 -31.78 -1.79
CA SER A 26 1.00 -31.63 -0.67
C SER A 26 2.46 -31.64 -1.14
N LEU A 27 3.22 -30.63 -0.75
CA LEU A 27 4.68 -30.68 -0.72
C LEU A 27 5.13 -30.38 0.70
N ASP A 28 5.63 -31.44 1.34
CA ASP A 28 6.27 -31.45 2.64
C ASP A 28 7.64 -30.78 2.53
N LEU A 29 7.87 -29.73 3.33
CA LEU A 29 9.15 -29.02 3.42
C LEU A 29 9.55 -28.97 4.90
N SER A 30 9.86 -30.15 5.45
CA SER A 30 10.66 -30.25 6.66
C SER A 30 12.15 -30.19 6.31
N GLU A 31 12.88 -29.37 7.08
CA GLU A 31 14.35 -29.38 7.25
C GLU A 31 15.23 -28.62 6.22
N SER A 32 15.48 -27.35 6.52
CA SER A 32 16.87 -26.87 6.62
C SER A 32 16.94 -25.75 7.66
N GLY A 33 17.58 -26.06 8.78
CA GLY A 33 17.63 -25.20 9.96
C GLY A 33 18.63 -24.06 9.82
N ASN A 34 18.16 -22.84 10.08
CA ASN A 34 19.00 -21.77 10.59
C ASN A 34 18.45 -21.36 11.95
N LYS A 35 19.12 -21.78 13.03
CA LYS A 35 18.73 -21.48 14.42
C LYS A 35 19.08 -20.02 14.72
N SER A 36 18.14 -19.11 14.53
CA SER A 36 18.11 -17.87 15.29
C SER A 36 17.48 -18.16 16.66
N ASN A 37 18.24 -17.96 17.74
CA ASN A 37 17.76 -18.01 19.12
C ASN A 37 16.90 -16.77 19.44
N GLY A 38 15.83 -16.54 18.68
CA GLY A 38 14.83 -15.53 18.97
C GLY A 38 13.65 -16.17 19.68
N LEU A 39 13.27 -15.67 20.87
CA LEU A 39 11.99 -15.98 21.49
C LEU A 39 10.89 -15.81 20.43
N LYS A 40 10.21 -16.90 20.03
CA LYS A 40 9.02 -16.83 19.18
C LYS A 40 7.88 -16.25 20.00
N VAL A 41 7.79 -14.92 20.06
CA VAL A 41 6.65 -14.21 20.63
C VAL A 41 5.43 -14.50 19.74
N SER A 42 4.30 -14.89 20.35
CA SER A 42 3.10 -15.30 19.63
C SER A 42 2.54 -14.19 18.73
N ALA A 43 2.27 -14.51 17.46
CA ALA A 43 1.56 -13.65 16.52
C ALA A 43 0.04 -13.56 16.79
N LYS A 44 -0.49 -14.40 17.71
CA LYS A 44 -1.91 -14.40 18.08
C LYS A 44 -2.24 -13.25 19.01
N PHE A 45 -3.38 -12.61 18.76
CA PHE A 45 -3.98 -11.65 19.68
C PHE A 45 -4.51 -12.35 20.94
N HIS A 46 -4.51 -11.65 22.08
CA HIS A 46 -5.27 -12.11 23.24
C HIS A 46 -6.76 -12.22 22.90
N LYS A 47 -7.43 -13.19 23.52
CA LYS A 47 -8.85 -13.50 23.24
C LYS A 47 -9.76 -12.37 23.74
N GLY A 48 -10.82 -12.09 22.97
CA GLY A 48 -11.86 -11.12 23.29
C GLY A 48 -11.61 -9.75 22.66
N LEU A 49 -12.55 -9.28 21.83
CA LEU A 49 -12.54 -7.91 21.31
C LEU A 49 -13.25 -7.01 22.32
N LEU A 50 -12.54 -6.03 22.88
CA LEU A 50 -13.16 -5.02 23.73
C LEU A 50 -13.82 -3.96 22.84
N VAL A 51 -15.08 -3.67 23.08
CA VAL A 51 -15.82 -2.66 22.30
C VAL A 51 -16.35 -1.60 23.24
N GLN A 52 -16.02 -0.35 22.94
CA GLN A 52 -16.54 0.85 23.59
C GLN A 52 -17.19 1.73 22.53
N THR A 53 -18.51 1.88 22.60
CA THR A 53 -19.27 2.78 21.74
C THR A 53 -19.05 4.23 22.13
N ALA A 54 -18.92 5.13 21.15
CA ALA A 54 -18.98 6.56 21.36
C ALA A 54 -20.37 6.97 21.87
N TYR A 55 -20.41 7.83 22.88
CA TYR A 55 -21.67 8.39 23.38
C TYR A 55 -22.22 9.47 22.43
N ASP A 56 -21.33 10.31 21.88
CA ASP A 56 -21.67 11.35 20.91
C ASP A 56 -21.11 11.00 19.53
N LEU A 57 -22.00 10.71 18.58
CA LEU A 57 -21.62 10.44 17.18
C LEU A 57 -21.36 11.75 16.44
N LYS A 58 -20.29 11.79 15.66
CA LYS A 58 -19.95 12.96 14.85
C LYS A 58 -20.94 13.14 13.70
N PRO A 59 -21.23 14.39 13.30
CA PRO A 59 -21.96 14.66 12.07
C PRO A 59 -21.17 14.16 10.87
N LYS A 60 -21.85 13.50 9.93
CA LYS A 60 -21.23 12.98 8.72
C LYS A 60 -21.00 14.16 7.76
N PRO A 61 -19.81 14.30 7.17
CA PRO A 61 -19.53 15.41 6.26
C PRO A 61 -20.42 15.29 5.00
N PRO A 62 -20.82 16.41 4.39
CA PRO A 62 -21.49 16.36 3.09
C PRO A 62 -20.55 15.76 2.04
N LEU A 63 -21.10 15.00 1.10
CA LEU A 63 -20.31 14.28 0.08
C LEU A 63 -19.40 15.20 -0.72
N SER A 64 -19.88 16.39 -1.07
CA SER A 64 -19.08 17.41 -1.77
C SER A 64 -17.80 17.78 -1.02
N ALA A 65 -17.84 17.83 0.32
CA ALA A 65 -16.65 18.10 1.11
C ALA A 65 -15.62 16.97 0.99
N THR A 66 -16.05 15.72 0.79
CA THR A 66 -15.16 14.54 0.75
C THR A 66 -14.33 14.41 -0.52
N VAL A 67 -14.65 15.15 -1.58
CA VAL A 67 -13.93 15.12 -2.88
C VAL A 67 -12.49 15.65 -2.75
N ASN A 68 -12.30 16.74 -2.01
CA ASN A 68 -11.00 17.41 -1.87
C ASN A 68 -10.40 17.33 -0.46
N SER A 69 -10.90 16.42 0.38
CA SER A 69 -10.54 16.34 1.80
C SER A 69 -10.18 14.92 2.26
N PHE A 70 -9.62 14.11 1.36
CA PHE A 70 -9.14 12.77 1.69
C PHE A 70 -8.31 12.77 2.99
N GLY A 71 -8.75 11.98 3.99
CA GLY A 71 -8.06 11.87 5.27
C GLY A 71 -8.28 13.02 6.25
N ARG A 72 -9.18 13.98 5.99
CA ARG A 72 -9.50 15.08 6.92
C ARG A 72 -10.58 14.72 7.93
N TYR A 73 -11.44 13.76 7.63
CA TYR A 73 -12.54 13.32 8.49
C TYR A 73 -12.29 11.91 9.00
N ALA A 74 -12.35 11.70 10.31
CA ALA A 74 -12.28 10.38 10.90
C ALA A 74 -13.69 9.89 11.27
N THR A 75 -13.98 8.60 11.09
CA THR A 75 -15.21 7.96 11.59
C THR A 75 -15.25 7.91 13.13
N ASP A 76 -16.37 7.51 13.72
CA ASP A 76 -16.59 7.61 15.17
C ASP A 76 -15.60 6.74 15.99
N HIS A 77 -15.23 5.57 15.46
CA HIS A 77 -14.41 4.60 16.19
C HIS A 77 -13.06 4.29 15.50
N MET A 78 -12.14 3.73 16.26
CA MET A 78 -10.88 3.15 15.78
C MET A 78 -10.57 1.83 16.48
N LEU A 79 -9.87 0.94 15.77
CA LEU A 79 -9.26 -0.26 16.35
C LEU A 79 -7.87 0.07 16.90
N GLN A 80 -7.50 -0.50 18.04
CA GLN A 80 -6.16 -0.42 18.63
C GLN A 80 -5.76 -1.75 19.27
N ILE A 81 -4.51 -2.16 19.09
CA ILE A 81 -3.91 -3.35 19.69
C ILE A 81 -2.46 -3.01 20.05
N LYS A 82 -2.13 -3.09 21.35
CA LYS A 82 -0.76 -2.89 21.84
C LYS A 82 0.03 -4.19 21.72
N TRP A 83 1.32 -4.07 21.49
CA TRP A 83 2.26 -5.18 21.52
C TRP A 83 3.47 -4.82 22.35
N LYS A 84 3.99 -5.80 23.09
CA LYS A 84 5.23 -5.67 23.84
C LYS A 84 6.11 -6.91 23.64
N ARG A 85 7.40 -6.68 23.45
CA ARG A 85 8.40 -7.74 23.26
C ARG A 85 8.44 -8.65 24.49
N GLY A 86 8.42 -9.96 24.26
CA GLY A 86 8.34 -10.97 25.32
C GLY A 86 6.92 -11.28 25.79
N GLU A 87 5.97 -10.35 25.68
CA GLU A 87 4.57 -10.53 26.10
C GLU A 87 3.63 -10.83 24.91
N GLY A 88 3.90 -10.26 23.74
CA GLY A 88 3.09 -10.41 22.53
C GLY A 88 2.01 -9.35 22.39
N TRP A 89 1.00 -9.67 21.57
CA TRP A 89 -0.14 -8.79 21.34
C TRP A 89 -1.12 -8.83 22.50
N GLY A 90 -1.46 -7.67 23.04
CA GLY A 90 -2.52 -7.52 24.03
C GLY A 90 -3.92 -7.70 23.43
N THR A 91 -4.91 -7.39 24.26
CA THR A 91 -6.32 -7.50 23.89
C THR A 91 -6.70 -6.42 22.86
N PRO A 92 -7.30 -6.78 21.72
CA PRO A 92 -7.76 -5.82 20.73
C PRO A 92 -8.94 -4.99 21.27
N SER A 93 -8.98 -3.70 20.91
CA SER A 93 -10.04 -2.79 21.35
C SER A 93 -10.55 -1.89 20.23
N ILE A 94 -11.87 -1.81 20.07
CA ILE A 94 -12.54 -0.78 19.28
C ILE A 94 -13.11 0.26 20.25
N LYS A 95 -12.76 1.53 20.04
CA LYS A 95 -13.14 2.64 20.92
C LYS A 95 -13.24 3.95 20.13
N PRO A 96 -13.78 5.04 20.69
CA PRO A 96 -13.85 6.32 20.00
C PRO A 96 -12.47 6.79 19.52
N VAL A 97 -12.43 7.43 18.34
CA VAL A 97 -11.21 8.03 17.80
C VAL A 97 -10.66 9.07 18.77
N GLN A 98 -9.39 8.95 19.14
CA GLN A 98 -8.71 9.85 20.07
C GLN A 98 -7.24 10.03 19.70
N ALA A 99 -6.61 11.07 20.25
CA ALA A 99 -5.18 11.28 20.12
C ALA A 99 -4.37 10.17 20.83
N PHE A 100 -3.15 9.93 20.37
CA PHE A 100 -2.20 9.05 21.05
C PHE A 100 -1.32 9.85 21.99
N GLU A 101 -1.16 9.37 23.22
CA GLU A 101 -0.13 9.82 24.15
C GLU A 101 1.10 8.94 23.95
N LEU A 102 2.15 9.50 23.33
CA LEU A 102 3.41 8.79 23.07
C LEU A 102 4.55 9.53 23.76
N HIS A 103 5.51 8.74 24.26
CA HIS A 103 6.74 9.31 24.80
C HIS A 103 7.51 10.08 23.69
N PRO A 104 8.16 11.22 23.97
CA PRO A 104 8.91 11.96 22.96
C PRO A 104 10.03 11.16 22.30
N PHE A 105 10.56 10.14 22.97
CA PHE A 105 11.56 9.21 22.43
C PHE A 105 10.96 8.01 21.68
N ALA A 106 9.66 8.01 21.40
CA ALA A 106 9.04 6.96 20.60
C ALA A 106 9.72 6.85 19.23
N GLN A 107 10.22 5.66 18.90
CA GLN A 107 11.04 5.44 17.70
C GLN A 107 10.35 5.84 16.39
N VAL A 108 9.01 5.80 16.33
CA VAL A 108 8.24 6.29 15.18
C VAL A 108 8.56 7.75 14.83
N PHE A 109 8.83 8.61 15.82
CA PHE A 109 9.13 10.03 15.60
C PHE A 109 10.53 10.27 15.04
N HIS A 110 11.48 9.39 15.37
CA HIS A 110 12.90 9.61 15.07
C HIS A 110 13.39 8.82 13.85
N TYR A 111 12.87 7.59 13.68
CA TYR A 111 13.39 6.64 12.69
C TYR A 111 12.33 6.14 11.71
N ALA A 112 11.12 6.72 11.75
CA ALA A 112 10.00 6.32 10.89
C ALA A 112 9.74 4.80 10.90
N LEU A 113 9.92 4.16 12.06
CA LEU A 113 9.59 2.74 12.29
C LEU A 113 8.07 2.54 12.29
N THR A 114 7.50 2.64 11.10
CA THR A 114 6.08 2.50 10.85
C THR A 114 5.80 2.02 9.44
N CYS A 115 4.78 1.17 9.32
CA CYS A 115 4.17 0.78 8.06
C CYS A 115 2.66 0.94 8.12
N PHE A 116 2.04 1.07 6.94
CA PHE A 116 0.60 1.25 6.85
C PHE A 116 0.00 0.54 5.64
N GLU A 117 -1.32 0.41 5.64
CA GLU A 117 -2.10 -0.09 4.53
C GLU A 117 -3.19 0.88 4.09
N GLY A 118 -3.76 0.60 2.93
CA GLY A 118 -4.85 1.36 2.35
C GLY A 118 -5.79 0.47 1.56
N MET A 119 -7.03 0.37 2.02
CA MET A 119 -8.10 -0.33 1.32
C MET A 119 -9.40 0.46 1.43
N LYS A 120 -10.40 0.06 0.65
CA LYS A 120 -11.68 0.76 0.57
C LYS A 120 -12.84 -0.21 0.78
N VAL A 121 -13.89 0.32 1.39
CA VAL A 121 -15.22 -0.28 1.49
C VAL A 121 -16.16 0.51 0.60
N TYR A 122 -16.95 -0.20 -0.19
CA TYR A 122 -17.95 0.37 -1.09
C TYR A 122 -19.32 -0.17 -0.72
N LYS A 123 -20.39 0.62 -0.89
CA LYS A 123 -21.76 0.07 -0.87
C LYS A 123 -22.04 -0.61 -2.19
N ASP A 124 -22.53 -1.84 -2.14
CA ASP A 124 -23.07 -2.52 -3.31
C ASP A 124 -24.48 -2.02 -3.66
N ALA A 125 -25.05 -2.55 -4.74
CA ALA A 125 -26.39 -2.19 -5.19
C ALA A 125 -27.50 -2.54 -4.19
N GLN A 126 -27.22 -3.40 -3.19
CA GLN A 126 -28.12 -3.77 -2.10
C GLN A 126 -27.85 -2.94 -0.83
N GLY A 127 -26.88 -2.01 -0.87
CA GLY A 127 -26.50 -1.18 0.26
C GLY A 127 -25.50 -1.83 1.23
N HIS A 128 -25.03 -3.05 0.97
CA HIS A 128 -24.06 -3.72 1.84
C HIS A 128 -22.63 -3.23 1.60
N GLY A 129 -21.87 -3.08 2.68
CA GLY A 129 -20.44 -2.76 2.61
C GLY A 129 -19.60 -3.93 2.08
N ARG A 130 -18.83 -3.71 1.01
CA ARG A 130 -17.90 -4.68 0.43
C ARG A 130 -16.46 -4.17 0.46
N LEU A 131 -15.55 -4.98 0.98
CA LEU A 131 -14.11 -4.77 0.90
C LEU A 131 -13.54 -5.35 -0.40
N PHE A 132 -12.66 -4.62 -1.06
CA PHE A 132 -12.00 -5.10 -2.28
C PHE A 132 -10.68 -5.82 -1.97
N ARG A 133 -10.63 -7.14 -2.25
CA ARG A 133 -9.44 -8.02 -2.09
C ARG A 133 -8.65 -7.83 -0.77
N PRO A 134 -9.30 -7.72 0.41
CA PRO A 134 -8.65 -7.24 1.64
C PRO A 134 -7.54 -8.16 2.18
N MET A 135 -7.57 -9.46 1.90
CA MET A 135 -6.50 -10.36 2.32
C MET A 135 -5.15 -10.04 1.66
N MET A 136 -5.16 -9.48 0.44
CA MET A 136 -3.93 -9.00 -0.19
C MET A 136 -3.32 -7.82 0.56
N ASN A 137 -4.16 -6.92 1.11
CA ASN A 137 -3.68 -5.86 1.99
C ASN A 137 -3.06 -6.43 3.27
N MET A 138 -3.68 -7.45 3.89
CA MET A 138 -3.12 -8.07 5.09
C MET A 138 -1.76 -8.72 4.82
N ASN A 139 -1.62 -9.41 3.67
CA ASN A 139 -0.34 -9.98 3.25
C ASN A 139 0.73 -8.89 3.05
N ARG A 140 0.40 -7.78 2.38
CA ARG A 140 1.37 -6.71 2.14
C ARG A 140 1.71 -5.90 3.40
N LEU A 141 0.76 -5.74 4.33
CA LEU A 141 1.03 -5.16 5.64
C LEU A 141 2.03 -6.02 6.42
N MET A 142 1.87 -7.34 6.41
CA MET A 142 2.80 -8.27 7.05
C MET A 142 4.20 -8.16 6.43
N VAL A 143 4.34 -8.17 5.10
CA VAL A 143 5.63 -7.95 4.42
C VAL A 143 6.27 -6.63 4.85
N SER A 144 5.48 -5.57 4.97
CA SER A 144 5.96 -4.25 5.39
C SER A 144 6.38 -4.22 6.85
N ALA A 145 5.66 -4.94 7.72
CA ALA A 145 5.98 -5.07 9.14
C ALA A 145 7.29 -5.84 9.33
N SER A 146 7.42 -7.02 8.70
CA SER A 146 8.63 -7.83 8.80
C SER A 146 9.87 -7.10 8.27
N ARG A 147 9.72 -6.24 7.24
CA ARG A 147 10.85 -5.45 6.72
C ARG A 147 11.43 -4.45 7.73
N LEU A 148 10.63 -4.01 8.70
CA LEU A 148 10.98 -3.06 9.75
C LEU A 148 11.23 -3.72 11.12
N ASP A 149 11.27 -5.05 11.19
CA ASP A 149 11.27 -5.81 12.46
C ASP A 149 10.10 -5.43 13.40
N LEU A 150 8.97 -5.00 12.81
CA LEU A 150 7.71 -4.83 13.53
C LEU A 150 7.07 -6.22 13.76
N PRO A 151 6.27 -6.38 14.82
CA PRO A 151 5.71 -7.68 15.16
C PRO A 151 4.78 -8.25 14.09
N ASP A 152 4.95 -9.54 13.80
CA ASP A 152 4.00 -10.32 13.00
C ASP A 152 2.64 -10.41 13.70
N PHE A 153 1.57 -10.61 12.92
CA PHE A 153 0.20 -10.66 13.42
C PHE A 153 -0.65 -11.68 12.66
N ASP A 154 -1.73 -12.14 13.28
CA ASP A 154 -2.75 -12.98 12.65
C ASP A 154 -3.60 -12.15 11.65
N LYS A 155 -3.43 -12.42 10.35
CA LYS A 155 -4.02 -11.64 9.25
C LYS A 155 -5.54 -11.79 9.22
N GLU A 156 -6.02 -13.00 9.44
CA GLU A 156 -7.44 -13.37 9.42
C GLU A 156 -8.16 -12.73 10.61
N ALA A 157 -7.54 -12.77 11.79
CA ALA A 157 -8.06 -12.12 12.99
C ALA A 157 -8.09 -10.59 12.84
N LEU A 158 -7.01 -9.97 12.34
CA LEU A 158 -6.98 -8.54 12.08
C LEU A 158 -8.08 -8.13 11.09
N LEU A 159 -8.23 -8.87 9.99
CA LEU A 159 -9.30 -8.61 9.02
C LEU A 159 -10.69 -8.76 9.65
N SER A 160 -10.89 -9.74 10.53
CA SER A 160 -12.13 -9.89 11.28
C SER A 160 -12.43 -8.65 12.13
N TYR A 161 -11.45 -8.11 12.86
CA TYR A 161 -11.64 -6.89 13.65
C TYR A 161 -11.90 -5.66 12.79
N ILE A 162 -11.25 -5.55 11.62
CA ILE A 162 -11.53 -4.48 10.65
C ILE A 162 -12.98 -4.57 10.16
N LYS A 163 -13.49 -5.78 9.87
CA LYS A 163 -14.90 -5.97 9.48
C LYS A 163 -15.86 -5.56 10.59
N HIS A 164 -15.54 -5.85 11.86
CA HIS A 164 -16.34 -5.40 13.00
C HIS A 164 -16.34 -3.87 13.12
N LEU A 165 -15.18 -3.23 12.96
CA LEU A 165 -15.06 -1.77 12.97
C LEU A 165 -15.88 -1.13 11.83
N VAL A 166 -15.76 -1.65 10.61
CA VAL A 166 -16.53 -1.19 9.44
C VAL A 166 -18.04 -1.34 9.68
N LYS A 167 -18.47 -2.45 10.30
CA LYS A 167 -19.88 -2.67 10.61
C LYS A 167 -20.40 -1.69 11.66
N MET A 168 -19.58 -1.36 12.66
CA MET A 168 -19.93 -0.40 13.71
C MET A 168 -20.11 1.02 13.15
N ASP A 169 -19.25 1.40 12.20
CA ASP A 169 -19.28 2.71 11.53
C ASP A 169 -19.92 2.63 10.13
N GLU A 170 -20.84 1.70 9.87
CA GLU A 170 -21.35 1.45 8.51
C GLU A 170 -22.08 2.65 7.88
N GLU A 171 -22.68 3.49 8.72
CA GLU A 171 -23.30 4.76 8.33
C GLU A 171 -22.31 5.76 7.72
N TRP A 172 -21.00 5.59 7.96
CA TRP A 172 -19.96 6.39 7.33
C TRP A 172 -19.63 5.97 5.91
N ILE A 173 -20.11 4.80 5.44
CA ILE A 173 -19.87 4.35 4.07
C ILE A 173 -20.77 5.13 3.12
N PRO A 174 -20.22 5.98 2.23
CA PRO A 174 -21.02 6.75 1.29
C PRO A 174 -21.82 5.82 0.37
N GLY A 175 -23.10 6.13 0.17
CA GLY A 175 -24.00 5.36 -0.72
C GLY A 175 -23.98 5.76 -2.18
N HIS A 176 -23.08 6.66 -2.58
CA HIS A 176 -23.02 7.16 -3.95
C HIS A 176 -21.90 6.47 -4.74
N GLU A 177 -22.18 6.18 -6.00
CA GLU A 177 -21.22 5.59 -6.91
C GLU A 177 -19.95 6.46 -7.04
N GLY A 178 -18.78 5.82 -7.07
CA GLY A 178 -17.48 6.51 -7.06
C GLY A 178 -16.99 6.93 -5.67
N TYR A 179 -17.83 6.90 -4.65
CA TYR A 179 -17.46 7.19 -3.27
C TYR A 179 -17.14 5.91 -2.49
N SER A 180 -16.40 6.06 -1.40
CA SER A 180 -15.98 4.91 -0.57
C SER A 180 -15.66 5.32 0.85
N LEU A 181 -15.58 4.34 1.75
CA LEU A 181 -14.93 4.50 3.05
C LEU A 181 -13.52 3.91 2.97
N TYR A 182 -12.50 4.72 3.21
CA TYR A 182 -11.12 4.26 3.21
C TYR A 182 -10.71 3.80 4.59
N VAL A 183 -10.05 2.65 4.65
CA VAL A 183 -9.56 1.99 5.86
C VAL A 183 -8.03 2.06 5.88
N ARG A 184 -7.48 2.56 6.99
CA ARG A 184 -6.04 2.81 7.20
C ARG A 184 -5.51 1.98 8.39
N PRO A 185 -5.17 0.69 8.19
CA PRO A 185 -4.36 -0.04 9.16
C PRO A 185 -2.95 0.54 9.22
N THR A 186 -2.39 0.65 10.41
CA THR A 186 -1.04 1.19 10.66
C THR A 186 -0.40 0.45 11.82
N ILE A 187 0.90 0.15 11.70
CA ILE A 187 1.72 -0.35 12.80
C ILE A 187 2.85 0.66 13.02
N MET A 188 3.10 1.03 14.27
CA MET A 188 4.19 1.94 14.64
C MET A 188 4.91 1.48 15.90
N ALA A 189 6.23 1.69 15.94
CA ALA A 189 7.05 1.48 17.12
C ALA A 189 6.87 2.61 18.14
N THR A 190 6.50 2.27 19.36
CA THR A 190 6.14 3.23 20.42
C THR A 190 7.10 3.24 21.61
N ALA A 191 8.09 2.34 21.64
CA ALA A 191 9.07 2.25 22.72
C ALA A 191 9.84 3.56 22.90
N ALA A 192 10.02 3.97 24.16
CA ALA A 192 10.78 5.15 24.55
C ALA A 192 12.30 4.91 24.42
N LEU A 193 12.83 4.95 23.20
CA LEU A 193 14.21 4.59 22.91
C LEU A 193 14.77 5.42 21.73
N LEU A 194 15.81 6.20 21.99
CA LEU A 194 16.61 6.89 20.94
C LEU A 194 17.70 5.98 20.35
N GLY A 195 17.92 4.79 20.90
CA GLY A 195 18.80 3.81 20.26
C GLY A 195 18.19 3.29 18.96
N LEU A 196 19.01 3.14 17.92
CA LEU A 196 18.61 2.41 16.71
C LEU A 196 18.62 0.90 17.02
N ALA A 197 17.47 0.38 17.41
CA ALA A 197 17.30 -1.00 17.83
C ALA A 197 15.92 -1.54 17.41
N PRO A 198 15.76 -2.88 17.35
CA PRO A 198 14.47 -3.55 17.29
C PRO A 198 13.43 -2.95 18.25
N PRO A 199 12.16 -2.77 17.83
CA PRO A 199 11.16 -2.14 18.68
C PRO A 199 10.74 -3.06 19.84
N GLU A 200 10.70 -2.53 21.07
CA GLU A 200 10.25 -3.29 22.24
C GLU A 200 8.75 -3.14 22.51
N GLU A 201 8.14 -2.08 22.00
CA GLU A 201 6.72 -1.79 22.11
C GLU A 201 6.21 -1.27 20.78
N CYS A 202 5.04 -1.73 20.38
CA CYS A 202 4.38 -1.31 19.14
C CYS A 202 2.89 -1.09 19.37
N LEU A 203 2.30 -0.27 18.50
CA LEU A 203 0.87 -0.11 18.40
C LEU A 203 0.41 -0.43 16.97
N LEU A 204 -0.54 -1.36 16.85
CA LEU A 204 -1.35 -1.52 15.65
C LEU A 204 -2.65 -0.76 15.86
N PHE A 205 -3.03 0.08 14.90
CA PHE A 205 -4.32 0.76 14.91
C PHE A 205 -4.96 0.82 13.53
N VAL A 206 -6.28 1.00 13.49
CA VAL A 206 -7.04 1.20 12.26
C VAL A 206 -7.98 2.38 12.43
N VAL A 207 -7.87 3.34 11.52
CA VAL A 207 -8.80 4.48 11.39
C VAL A 207 -9.47 4.45 10.02
N MET A 208 -10.63 5.10 9.90
CA MET A 208 -11.38 5.17 8.65
C MET A 208 -11.75 6.61 8.30
N THR A 209 -11.85 6.90 7.01
CA THR A 209 -12.21 8.23 6.47
C THR A 209 -13.11 8.07 5.25
N PRO A 210 -14.23 8.80 5.15
CA PRO A 210 -15.00 8.85 3.91
C PRO A 210 -14.14 9.50 2.79
N CYS A 211 -14.35 9.04 1.57
CA CYS A 211 -13.59 9.45 0.38
C CYS A 211 -14.54 9.76 -0.77
N GLY A 212 -14.34 10.94 -1.36
CA GLY A 212 -15.05 11.34 -2.57
C GLY A 212 -14.59 10.60 -3.82
N SER A 213 -15.39 10.74 -4.89
CA SER A 213 -14.98 10.37 -6.24
C SER A 213 -13.82 11.24 -6.71
N PHE A 214 -12.98 10.70 -7.58
CA PHE A 214 -12.05 11.52 -8.35
C PHE A 214 -12.83 12.48 -9.28
N PRO A 215 -12.25 13.64 -9.63
CA PRO A 215 -12.86 14.58 -10.56
C PRO A 215 -13.10 13.93 -11.92
N ASN A 216 -14.34 14.02 -12.42
CA ASN A 216 -14.72 13.56 -13.75
C ASN A 216 -15.19 14.76 -14.58
N THR A 217 -14.92 14.73 -15.89
CA THR A 217 -15.57 15.65 -16.83
C THR A 217 -16.94 15.08 -17.18
N ALA A 218 -18.01 15.77 -16.78
CA ALA A 218 -19.36 15.37 -17.14
C ALA A 218 -19.65 15.81 -18.57
N ALA A 219 -19.20 15.00 -19.55
CA ALA A 219 -19.65 15.10 -20.93
C ALA A 219 -20.43 13.82 -21.29
N GLU A 220 -21.72 14.01 -21.59
CA GLU A 220 -22.60 13.07 -22.31
C GLU A 220 -22.41 11.56 -22.07
N GLY A 221 -22.91 11.05 -20.93
CA GLY A 221 -23.14 9.62 -20.74
C GLY A 221 -21.89 8.75 -20.50
N PHE A 222 -20.69 9.28 -20.78
CA PHE A 222 -19.42 8.69 -20.41
C PHE A 222 -18.77 9.53 -19.30
N ARG A 223 -18.52 8.92 -18.14
CA ARG A 223 -17.68 9.55 -17.12
C ARG A 223 -16.23 9.51 -17.61
N GLU A 224 -15.84 10.51 -18.39
CA GLU A 224 -14.44 10.69 -18.75
C GLU A 224 -13.66 11.11 -17.50
N LEU A 225 -12.61 10.36 -17.19
CA LEU A 225 -11.65 10.71 -16.15
C LEU A 225 -10.88 11.95 -16.62
N ALA A 226 -10.81 12.98 -15.78
CA ALA A 226 -10.04 14.18 -16.13
C ALA A 226 -8.53 13.83 -16.18
N PRO A 227 -7.84 14.02 -17.32
CA PRO A 227 -6.42 13.77 -17.41
C PRO A 227 -5.64 14.75 -16.53
N ILE A 228 -4.51 14.30 -15.99
CA ILE A 228 -3.65 15.12 -15.13
C ILE A 228 -2.30 15.40 -15.80
N LYS A 229 -1.73 16.58 -15.50
CA LYS A 229 -0.34 16.91 -15.84
C LYS A 229 0.62 16.28 -14.84
N VAL A 230 1.76 15.80 -15.33
CA VAL A 230 2.72 15.01 -14.54
C VAL A 230 4.11 15.56 -14.76
N LEU A 231 4.84 15.77 -13.66
CA LEU A 231 6.25 16.09 -13.71
C LEU A 231 7.05 14.80 -13.84
N VAL A 232 7.78 14.62 -14.94
CA VAL A 232 8.75 13.53 -15.05
C VAL A 232 10.02 13.95 -14.34
N SER A 233 10.38 13.26 -13.26
CA SER A 233 11.58 13.56 -12.47
C SER A 233 12.63 12.48 -12.66
N MET A 234 13.79 12.90 -13.17
CA MET A 234 15.03 12.10 -13.21
C MET A 234 16.03 12.47 -12.11
N GLU A 235 15.76 13.55 -11.39
CA GLU A 235 16.60 14.05 -10.29
C GLU A 235 16.24 13.34 -8.98
N HIS A 236 14.95 13.17 -8.72
CA HIS A 236 14.47 12.54 -7.50
C HIS A 236 14.28 11.03 -7.69
N VAL A 237 14.84 10.23 -6.80
CA VAL A 237 14.71 8.77 -6.81
C VAL A 237 13.73 8.33 -5.72
N ARG A 238 12.62 7.72 -6.13
CA ARG A 238 11.57 7.24 -5.22
C ARG A 238 11.94 5.97 -4.46
N ALA A 239 12.68 5.08 -5.13
CA ALA A 239 13.17 3.81 -4.62
C ALA A 239 14.34 3.34 -5.50
N TRP A 240 15.21 2.50 -4.95
CA TRP A 240 16.38 1.95 -5.62
C TRP A 240 16.55 0.46 -5.30
N PRO A 241 17.26 -0.32 -6.15
CA PRO A 241 17.54 -1.72 -5.88
C PRO A 241 18.24 -1.92 -4.53
N GLY A 242 17.77 -2.90 -3.74
CA GLY A 242 18.23 -3.12 -2.36
C GLY A 242 17.58 -2.19 -1.31
N GLY A 243 16.81 -1.18 -1.75
CA GLY A 243 16.00 -0.33 -0.89
C GLY A 243 14.72 -1.03 -0.39
N VAL A 244 13.72 -0.22 -0.02
CA VAL A 244 12.45 -0.70 0.58
C VAL A 244 11.21 -0.27 -0.21
N GLY A 245 11.35 0.05 -1.50
CA GLY A 245 10.25 0.52 -2.36
C GLY A 245 9.08 -0.47 -2.47
N TYR A 246 9.37 -1.77 -2.41
CA TYR A 246 8.36 -2.83 -2.41
C TYR A 246 7.49 -2.92 -1.14
N ALA A 247 7.84 -2.19 -0.08
CA ALA A 247 7.13 -2.20 1.20
C ALA A 247 6.42 -0.86 1.44
N LYS A 248 5.27 -0.91 2.13
CA LYS A 248 4.43 0.27 2.40
C LYS A 248 4.83 0.94 3.72
N VAL A 249 6.08 1.39 3.78
CA VAL A 249 6.69 2.00 4.97
C VAL A 249 6.62 3.51 4.93
N GLY A 250 6.47 4.17 6.09
CA GLY A 250 6.32 5.64 6.17
C GLY A 250 7.49 6.40 5.52
N GLY A 251 8.72 5.90 5.71
CA GLY A 251 9.95 6.50 5.15
C GLY A 251 9.99 6.59 3.63
N ASN A 252 9.19 5.81 2.91
CA ASN A 252 9.09 5.90 1.44
C ASN A 252 8.29 7.11 0.95
N TYR A 253 7.45 7.70 1.81
CA TYR A 253 6.49 8.74 1.42
C TYR A 253 6.95 10.14 1.83
N ALA A 254 7.60 10.29 2.99
CA ALA A 254 8.03 11.60 3.48
C ALA A 254 9.00 12.32 2.49
N PRO A 255 10.00 11.66 1.89
CA PRO A 255 10.88 12.30 0.90
C PRO A 255 10.16 12.68 -0.40
N ALA A 256 9.00 12.10 -0.71
CA ALA A 256 8.24 12.40 -1.92
C ALA A 256 7.52 13.76 -1.87
N ILE A 257 7.46 14.42 -0.70
CA ILE A 257 6.76 15.70 -0.52
C ILE A 257 7.43 16.84 -1.29
N VAL A 258 8.77 16.93 -1.27
CA VAL A 258 9.52 17.98 -1.99
C VAL A 258 9.30 17.87 -3.52
N PRO A 259 9.50 16.71 -4.17
CA PRO A 259 9.17 16.53 -5.58
C PRO A 259 7.71 16.88 -5.92
N GLN A 260 6.77 16.54 -5.03
CA GLN A 260 5.35 16.86 -5.22
C GLN A 260 5.08 18.38 -5.14
N ILE A 261 5.80 19.11 -4.28
CA ILE A 261 5.75 20.58 -4.24
C ILE A 261 6.32 21.17 -5.53
N GLU A 262 7.44 20.65 -6.03
CA GLU A 262 8.04 21.08 -7.29
C GLU A 262 7.11 20.86 -8.47
N ALA A 263 6.50 19.67 -8.58
CA ALA A 263 5.50 19.38 -9.61
C ALA A 263 4.37 20.42 -9.63
N ARG A 264 3.89 20.85 -8.46
CA ARG A 264 2.85 21.88 -8.38
C ARG A 264 3.30 23.24 -8.91
N LYS A 265 4.59 23.60 -8.78
CA LYS A 265 5.14 24.84 -9.38
C LYS A 265 5.05 24.83 -10.91
N PHE A 266 5.07 23.66 -11.53
CA PHE A 266 4.89 23.46 -12.97
C PHE A 266 3.43 23.15 -13.37
N GLY A 267 2.45 23.36 -12.47
CA GLY A 267 1.05 23.02 -12.71
C GLY A 267 0.79 21.52 -12.88
N CYS A 268 1.71 20.66 -12.43
CA CYS A 268 1.57 19.21 -12.44
C CYS A 268 0.94 18.72 -11.13
N SER A 269 0.08 17.71 -11.23
CA SER A 269 -0.63 17.13 -10.09
C SER A 269 0.12 15.98 -9.44
N GLN A 270 1.02 15.32 -10.16
CA GLN A 270 1.77 14.15 -9.70
C GLN A 270 3.20 14.15 -10.29
N VAL A 271 4.03 13.23 -9.79
CA VAL A 271 5.40 12.99 -10.24
C VAL A 271 5.51 11.60 -10.83
N LEU A 272 6.07 11.46 -12.03
CA LEU A 272 6.55 10.19 -12.56
C LEU A 272 8.03 10.08 -12.25
N TYR A 273 8.40 9.10 -11.44
CA TYR A 273 9.80 8.88 -11.08
C TYR A 273 10.48 8.03 -12.15
N VAL A 274 11.53 8.57 -12.74
CA VAL A 274 12.33 7.91 -13.76
C VAL A 274 13.76 7.81 -13.23
N ARG A 275 14.18 6.60 -12.87
CA ARG A 275 15.51 6.37 -12.31
C ARG A 275 16.54 6.28 -13.43
N ARG A 276 17.64 7.02 -13.32
CA ARG A 276 18.75 6.87 -14.26
C ARG A 276 19.39 5.49 -14.17
N ASP A 277 19.83 5.00 -15.32
CA ASP A 277 20.56 3.76 -15.44
C ASP A 277 21.96 4.09 -15.97
N GLU A 278 22.93 4.19 -15.06
CA GLU A 278 24.30 4.62 -15.37
C GLU A 278 24.99 3.71 -16.41
N CYS A 279 24.50 2.48 -16.60
CA CYS A 279 25.06 1.52 -17.53
C CYS A 279 24.55 1.68 -18.98
N GLU A 280 23.39 2.29 -19.22
CA GLU A 280 22.74 2.34 -20.54
C GLU A 280 22.43 3.77 -21.04
N GLY A 281 23.18 4.77 -20.55
CA GLY A 281 23.16 6.16 -21.04
C GLY A 281 22.12 7.06 -20.35
N ASP A 282 21.67 8.11 -21.04
CA ASP A 282 20.76 9.13 -20.48
C ASP A 282 19.27 8.73 -20.47
N ASP A 283 18.92 7.54 -21.00
CA ASP A 283 17.54 7.05 -21.01
C ASP A 283 17.20 6.38 -19.67
N GLY A 284 16.25 6.95 -18.94
CA GLY A 284 15.89 6.48 -17.61
C GLY A 284 14.85 5.36 -17.59
N ILE A 285 14.86 4.58 -16.50
CA ILE A 285 13.92 3.49 -16.23
C ILE A 285 12.69 4.05 -15.52
N VAL A 286 11.51 3.77 -16.07
CA VAL A 286 10.22 4.16 -15.49
C VAL A 286 9.97 3.40 -14.20
N GLY A 287 9.79 4.14 -13.10
CA GLY A 287 9.48 3.61 -11.79
C GLY A 287 8.02 3.84 -11.39
N GLU A 288 7.82 4.33 -10.16
CA GLU A 288 6.50 4.63 -9.60
C GLU A 288 5.93 5.96 -10.11
N PHE A 289 4.61 6.07 -10.09
CA PHE A 289 3.88 7.29 -10.42
C PHE A 289 3.28 7.87 -9.13
N GLY A 290 3.99 8.81 -8.48
CA GLY A 290 3.57 9.37 -7.20
C GLY A 290 3.42 8.29 -6.10
N ALA A 291 2.17 7.94 -5.79
CA ALA A 291 1.80 6.85 -4.89
C ALA A 291 0.95 5.75 -5.57
N MET A 292 1.02 5.67 -6.90
CA MET A 292 0.29 4.75 -7.78
C MET A 292 1.28 4.00 -8.66
N ASN A 293 0.87 2.82 -9.15
CA ASN A 293 1.67 2.09 -10.12
C ASN A 293 1.47 2.66 -11.52
N PHE A 294 2.48 2.50 -12.37
CA PHE A 294 2.47 2.97 -13.76
C PHE A 294 1.96 1.89 -14.72
N PHE A 295 1.11 2.27 -15.67
CA PHE A 295 0.75 1.48 -16.85
C PHE A 295 0.88 2.33 -18.11
N ALA A 296 1.30 1.69 -19.21
CA ALA A 296 1.24 2.27 -20.54
C ALA A 296 0.52 1.30 -21.48
N PHE A 297 -0.41 1.83 -22.26
CA PHE A 297 -1.02 1.12 -23.38
C PHE A 297 -0.43 1.66 -24.68
N MET A 298 0.30 0.82 -25.40
CA MET A 298 1.19 1.23 -26.48
C MET A 298 1.09 0.28 -27.66
N GLN A 299 1.52 0.77 -28.83
CA GLN A 299 1.80 -0.11 -29.95
C GLN A 299 3.24 -0.62 -29.84
N SER A 300 3.41 -1.94 -29.88
CA SER A 300 4.70 -2.59 -29.97
C SER A 300 5.33 -2.36 -31.35
N LYS A 301 6.65 -2.60 -31.46
CA LYS A 301 7.39 -2.44 -32.73
C LYS A 301 6.84 -3.31 -33.88
N ASP A 302 6.19 -4.42 -33.56
CA ASP A 302 5.57 -5.33 -34.52
C ASP A 302 4.12 -4.93 -34.88
N GLY A 303 3.64 -3.79 -34.40
CA GLY A 303 2.28 -3.28 -34.64
C GLY A 303 1.23 -3.81 -33.66
N SER A 304 1.57 -4.77 -32.78
CA SER A 304 0.63 -5.34 -31.81
C SER A 304 0.34 -4.37 -30.65
N LEU A 305 -0.86 -4.43 -30.09
CA LEU A 305 -1.22 -3.67 -28.90
C LEU A 305 -0.67 -4.33 -27.64
N GLU A 306 -0.09 -3.54 -26.74
CA GLU A 306 0.48 -4.00 -25.48
C GLU A 306 0.06 -3.10 -24.31
N LEU A 307 -0.47 -3.70 -23.25
CA LEU A 307 -0.52 -3.10 -21.92
C LEU A 307 0.73 -3.54 -21.14
N VAL A 308 1.53 -2.57 -20.74
CA VAL A 308 2.80 -2.82 -20.04
C VAL A 308 2.93 -2.01 -18.77
N THR A 309 3.54 -2.62 -17.75
CA THR A 309 3.85 -2.01 -16.45
C THR A 309 5.25 -2.43 -16.01
N PRO A 310 5.96 -1.61 -15.20
CA PRO A 310 7.24 -1.99 -14.62
C PRO A 310 7.16 -3.33 -13.87
N VAL A 311 8.20 -4.14 -14.00
CA VAL A 311 8.34 -5.41 -13.28
C VAL A 311 8.55 -5.18 -11.77
N LEU A 312 8.13 -6.14 -10.94
CA LEU A 312 8.37 -6.10 -9.49
C LEU A 312 9.80 -6.51 -9.15
N ASP A 313 10.74 -5.58 -9.26
CA ASP A 313 12.18 -5.78 -9.01
C ASP A 313 12.64 -5.34 -7.60
N GLY A 314 11.70 -5.00 -6.72
CA GLY A 314 11.96 -4.44 -5.40
C GLY A 314 11.87 -2.91 -5.31
N THR A 315 11.88 -2.21 -6.46
CA THR A 315 11.71 -0.74 -6.51
C THR A 315 10.26 -0.29 -6.68
N ILE A 316 9.38 -1.22 -7.07
CA ILE A 316 7.95 -0.99 -7.28
C ILE A 316 7.14 -1.63 -6.15
N LEU A 317 6.20 -0.88 -5.59
CA LEU A 317 5.23 -1.40 -4.63
C LEU A 317 4.24 -2.34 -5.36
N PRO A 318 4.05 -3.59 -4.89
CA PRO A 318 3.07 -4.51 -5.48
C PRO A 318 1.64 -4.04 -5.19
N GLY A 319 1.10 -3.16 -6.05
CA GLY A 319 -0.25 -2.64 -5.95
C GLY A 319 -1.33 -3.70 -6.16
N ILE A 320 -2.40 -3.61 -5.38
CA ILE A 320 -3.56 -4.51 -5.52
C ILE A 320 -4.38 -4.13 -6.75
N THR A 321 -4.49 -2.83 -7.06
CA THR A 321 -5.10 -2.38 -8.32
C THR A 321 -4.27 -2.84 -9.50
N ARG A 322 -2.93 -2.70 -9.46
CA ARG A 322 -2.01 -3.24 -10.47
C ARG A 322 -2.23 -4.72 -10.73
N ASP A 323 -2.24 -5.55 -9.68
CA ASP A 323 -2.50 -6.99 -9.82
C ASP A 323 -3.88 -7.29 -10.43
N SER A 324 -4.90 -6.53 -10.04
CA SER A 324 -6.26 -6.69 -10.53
C SER A 324 -6.38 -6.33 -12.02
N VAL A 325 -5.79 -5.20 -12.44
CA VAL A 325 -5.76 -4.76 -13.84
C VAL A 325 -5.03 -5.79 -14.71
N LEU A 326 -3.85 -6.23 -14.28
CA LEU A 326 -3.11 -7.28 -15.01
C LEU A 326 -3.90 -8.57 -15.14
N SER A 327 -4.61 -8.98 -14.08
CA SER A 327 -5.42 -10.20 -14.10
C SER A 327 -6.58 -10.09 -15.07
N LEU A 328 -7.33 -8.98 -15.03
CA LEU A 328 -8.46 -8.73 -15.92
C LEU A 328 -8.04 -8.65 -17.39
N CYS A 329 -7.00 -7.88 -17.72
CA CYS A 329 -6.55 -7.75 -19.10
C CYS A 329 -6.00 -9.06 -19.68
N ARG A 330 -5.37 -9.90 -18.84
CA ARG A 330 -4.94 -11.25 -19.24
C ARG A 330 -6.13 -12.18 -19.51
N GLU A 331 -7.20 -12.04 -18.73
CA GLU A 331 -8.43 -12.81 -18.91
C GLU A 331 -9.16 -12.41 -20.20
N TRP A 332 -9.20 -11.13 -20.53
CA TRP A 332 -9.78 -10.64 -21.80
C TRP A 332 -9.03 -11.18 -23.02
N GLY A 333 -7.70 -11.24 -22.97
CA GLY A 333 -6.89 -11.83 -24.04
C GLY A 333 -6.88 -11.03 -25.35
N GLU A 334 -7.31 -9.76 -25.33
CA GLU A 334 -7.46 -8.90 -26.53
C GLU A 334 -6.14 -8.26 -26.98
N PHE A 335 -5.15 -8.17 -26.10
CA PHE A 335 -3.85 -7.55 -26.35
C PHE A 335 -2.77 -8.16 -25.46
N ARG A 336 -1.50 -7.89 -25.78
CA ARG A 336 -0.37 -8.38 -24.99
C ARG A 336 -0.34 -7.71 -23.61
N VAL A 337 -0.09 -8.49 -22.56
CA VAL A 337 0.07 -7.96 -21.19
C VAL A 337 1.45 -8.32 -20.64
N SER A 338 2.31 -7.31 -20.45
CA SER A 338 3.71 -7.51 -20.06
C SER A 338 4.08 -6.82 -18.75
N GLU A 339 4.90 -7.50 -17.95
CA GLU A 339 5.60 -6.93 -16.80
C GLU A 339 7.09 -6.93 -17.13
N ARG A 340 7.67 -5.76 -17.43
CA ARG A 340 9.08 -5.65 -17.86
C ARG A 340 9.67 -4.30 -17.49
N THR A 341 10.99 -4.19 -17.55
CA THR A 341 11.68 -2.89 -17.49
C THR A 341 11.20 -2.01 -18.65
N LEU A 342 10.82 -0.78 -18.32
CA LEU A 342 10.36 0.22 -19.28
C LEU A 342 11.33 1.39 -19.30
N ARG A 343 11.80 1.75 -20.49
CA ARG A 343 12.60 2.96 -20.68
C ARG A 343 11.72 4.14 -21.02
N PHE A 344 12.06 5.32 -20.52
CA PHE A 344 11.22 6.50 -20.67
C PHE A 344 11.08 6.94 -22.13
N GLN A 345 12.15 6.86 -22.93
CA GLN A 345 12.06 7.21 -24.35
C GLN A 345 11.11 6.28 -25.12
N GLU A 346 11.11 4.97 -24.81
CA GLU A 346 10.19 4.00 -25.40
C GLU A 346 8.74 4.42 -25.13
N VAL A 347 8.44 4.75 -23.88
CA VAL A 347 7.11 5.23 -23.47
C VAL A 347 6.77 6.52 -24.20
N SER A 348 7.66 7.53 -24.19
CA SER A 348 7.35 8.83 -24.80
C SER A 348 7.05 8.78 -26.29
N ARG A 349 7.56 7.78 -27.03
CA ARG A 349 7.43 7.68 -28.49
C ARG A 349 6.21 6.86 -28.94
N ASN A 350 5.76 5.89 -28.14
CA ASN A 350 4.81 4.86 -28.60
C ASN A 350 3.45 4.87 -27.88
N LEU A 351 3.18 5.90 -27.07
CA LEU A 351 1.91 6.04 -26.35
C LEU A 351 0.73 6.25 -27.31
N LEU A 352 -0.28 5.38 -27.20
CA LEU A 352 -1.53 5.49 -27.96
C LEU A 352 -2.62 6.28 -27.24
N SER A 353 -2.46 6.51 -25.94
CA SER A 353 -3.42 7.20 -25.08
C SER A 353 -2.67 8.04 -24.04
N PRO A 354 -3.24 9.16 -23.55
CA PRO A 354 -2.83 9.68 -22.25
C PRO A 354 -2.87 8.53 -21.23
N PHE A 355 -1.83 8.44 -20.41
CA PHE A 355 -1.56 7.35 -19.48
C PHE A 355 -2.81 6.85 -18.72
N LEU A 356 -2.95 5.54 -18.59
CA LEU A 356 -3.94 4.89 -17.74
C LEU A 356 -3.34 4.69 -16.34
N PHE A 357 -4.03 5.15 -15.30
CA PHE A 357 -3.54 5.12 -13.91
C PHE A 357 -4.55 4.44 -12.99
N PHE A 358 -4.07 3.64 -12.03
CA PHE A 358 -4.91 2.88 -11.11
C PHE A 358 -4.31 2.69 -9.71
#